data_AF-A0A536BUU6-F1
#
_entry.id   AF-A0A536BUU6-F1
#
_cell.length_a   1.000
_cell.length_b   1.000
_cell.length_c   1.000
_cell.angle_alpha   90.00
_cell.angle_beta   90.00
_cell.angle_gamma   90.00
#
_symmetry.space_group_name_H-M   'P 1'
#
loop_
_entity.id
_entity.type
_entity.pdbx_description
1 polymer ?
#
loop_
_entity_poly.entity_id
_entity_poly.type
_entity_poly.pdbx_seq_one_letter_code
_entity_poly.pdbx_strand_id
1 'polypeptide(L)'
;MLACGLALLLAACGTSGGPTAPTPTPGRPGPAMLQIENSILARPLAGLQQANIVYEYLAEGGITRMTAIYFSPSGSQRIEPVRSARPVTIRLWHSYHGVLFFSGANIKVLQVIQDQQIPALTEGSDGGAYFARDPSRRAPHNLYTDGNRLAQGVSKHAPRVTYVLPSPAEPAASPAPAVANRIVFDQTSSHRVIYTYSAADNAYAYSTALGALLDQDTGQAIKPVNVIVIQVAHHDAGFTDVNGAPAVDFDLQGTGPADVFTRGHRYKATWDLSNPELPLKIVGADGKVMPLPSGLTWFHLVDPGTAITSS
;
A
#
# COMPACT_ATOMS: atom_id res chain seq x y z
N MET A 1 65.55 -35.24 45.84
CA MET A 1 65.57 -34.37 44.65
C MET A 1 64.17 -33.85 44.43
N LEU A 2 64.02 -32.52 44.38
CA LEU A 2 62.77 -31.78 44.28
C LEU A 2 61.97 -32.12 43.01
N ALA A 3 60.65 -32.22 43.13
CA ALA A 3 59.73 -31.97 42.03
C ALA A 3 58.44 -31.30 42.56
N CYS A 4 58.20 -30.09 42.06
CA CYS A 4 56.99 -29.29 42.25
C CYS A 4 55.73 -29.99 41.74
N GLY A 5 54.62 -29.83 42.46
CA GLY A 5 53.27 -30.13 41.98
C GLY A 5 52.28 -29.13 42.56
N LEU A 6 51.97 -28.10 41.79
CA LEU A 6 50.98 -27.06 42.08
C LEU A 6 49.57 -27.63 41.79
N ALA A 7 48.69 -27.72 42.79
CA ALA A 7 47.29 -28.11 42.59
C ALA A 7 46.37 -26.88 42.69
N LEU A 8 45.78 -26.51 41.56
CA LEU A 8 44.80 -25.43 41.41
C LEU A 8 43.47 -25.78 42.11
N LEU A 9 42.93 -24.81 42.85
CA LEU A 9 41.57 -24.84 43.38
C LEU A 9 40.53 -24.76 42.25
N LEU A 10 39.54 -25.66 42.29
CA LEU A 10 38.30 -25.59 41.52
C LEU A 10 37.39 -24.49 42.10
N ALA A 11 37.19 -23.40 41.36
CA ALA A 11 36.12 -22.44 41.60
C ALA A 11 34.99 -22.69 40.60
N ALA A 12 33.84 -23.11 41.12
CA ALA A 12 32.59 -23.21 40.37
C ALA A 12 32.03 -21.81 40.12
N CYS A 13 31.97 -21.40 38.84
CA CYS A 13 31.19 -20.22 38.43
C CYS A 13 29.83 -20.69 37.90
N GLY A 14 28.77 -20.32 38.60
CA GLY A 14 27.40 -20.54 38.19
C GLY A 14 27.06 -19.72 36.94
N THR A 15 26.44 -20.36 35.96
CA THR A 15 25.77 -19.67 34.85
C THR A 15 24.33 -19.39 35.26
N SER A 16 24.08 -18.17 35.73
CA SER A 16 22.73 -17.61 35.81
C SER A 16 22.16 -17.53 34.39
N GLY A 17 21.23 -18.43 34.07
CA GLY A 17 20.40 -18.33 32.88
C GLY A 17 19.53 -17.08 32.99
N GLY A 18 19.97 -15.98 32.37
CA GLY A 18 19.10 -14.85 32.10
C GLY A 18 17.93 -15.31 31.23
N PRO A 19 16.76 -14.66 31.32
CA PRO A 19 15.63 -15.01 30.46
C PRO A 19 16.08 -14.84 29.01
N THR A 20 16.17 -15.96 28.28
CA THR A 20 16.27 -15.98 26.83
C THR A 20 15.11 -15.17 26.30
N ALA A 21 15.41 -14.04 25.63
CA ALA A 21 14.43 -13.29 24.89
C ALA A 21 13.65 -14.28 23.99
N PRO A 22 12.31 -14.22 23.95
CA PRO A 22 11.55 -15.14 23.13
C PRO A 22 12.04 -15.03 21.69
N THR A 23 12.42 -16.16 21.10
CA THR A 23 12.72 -16.28 19.68
C THR A 23 11.57 -15.64 18.90
N PRO A 24 11.82 -14.67 18.00
CA PRO A 24 10.76 -14.06 17.22
C PRO A 24 9.93 -15.17 16.55
N THR A 25 8.63 -15.18 16.82
CA THR A 25 7.66 -16.07 16.17
C THR A 25 7.90 -16.07 14.66
N PRO A 26 7.83 -17.22 13.97
CA PRO A 26 8.05 -17.27 12.52
C PRO A 26 7.25 -16.18 11.81
N GLY A 27 7.96 -15.23 11.18
CA GLY A 27 7.35 -14.10 10.49
C GLY A 27 6.37 -14.58 9.42
N ARG A 28 5.37 -13.77 9.07
CA ARG A 28 4.44 -14.08 7.96
C ARG A 28 5.09 -13.72 6.61
N PRO A 29 4.64 -14.24 5.46
CA PRO A 29 5.10 -13.71 4.18
C PRO A 29 4.73 -12.23 4.04
N GLY A 30 5.56 -11.48 3.34
CA GLY A 30 5.22 -10.15 2.83
C GLY A 30 4.00 -10.19 1.91
N PRO A 31 3.27 -9.07 1.77
CA PRO A 31 2.05 -9.03 0.97
C PRO A 31 2.32 -9.09 -0.54
N ALA A 32 1.27 -9.36 -1.33
CA ALA A 32 1.28 -9.01 -2.75
C ALA A 32 1.05 -7.50 -2.91
N MET A 33 1.86 -6.83 -3.72
CA MET A 33 1.79 -5.40 -4.01
C MET A 33 1.58 -5.19 -5.51
N LEU A 34 0.33 -4.99 -5.91
CA LEU A 34 -0.09 -4.95 -7.30
C LEU A 34 -0.22 -3.51 -7.79
N GLN A 35 0.42 -3.22 -8.92
CA GLN A 35 0.29 -1.93 -9.60
C GLN A 35 -0.94 -1.94 -10.51
N ILE A 36 -1.86 -1.00 -10.32
CA ILE A 36 -3.16 -0.96 -11.02
C ILE A 36 -3.31 0.36 -11.76
N GLU A 37 -3.77 0.30 -13.01
CA GLU A 37 -4.05 1.48 -13.82
C GLU A 37 -5.23 2.29 -13.29
N ASN A 38 -5.21 3.62 -13.47
CA ASN A 38 -6.39 4.45 -13.21
C ASN A 38 -6.71 5.47 -14.31
N SER A 39 -6.16 5.27 -15.51
CA SER A 39 -6.47 6.10 -16.68
C SER A 39 -7.94 5.94 -17.09
N ILE A 40 -8.50 6.94 -17.75
CA ILE A 40 -9.88 6.88 -18.26
C ILE A 40 -10.04 5.71 -19.25
N LEU A 41 -9.02 5.46 -20.08
CA LEU A 41 -9.02 4.40 -21.08
C LEU A 41 -8.97 2.98 -20.47
N ALA A 42 -8.57 2.86 -19.21
CA ALA A 42 -8.55 1.60 -18.49
C ALA A 42 -9.87 1.23 -17.83
N ARG A 43 -10.81 2.18 -17.72
CA ARG A 43 -12.08 1.99 -16.99
C ARG A 43 -13.11 1.23 -17.82
N PRO A 44 -14.00 0.44 -17.17
CA PRO A 44 -14.08 0.18 -15.72
C PRO A 44 -12.90 -0.66 -15.19
N LEU A 45 -12.67 -0.69 -13.87
CA LEU A 45 -11.62 -1.53 -13.27
C LEU A 45 -12.25 -2.81 -12.72
N ALA A 46 -11.45 -3.85 -12.48
CA ALA A 46 -11.93 -5.09 -11.85
C ALA A 46 -11.09 -5.44 -10.61
N GLY A 47 -11.73 -6.05 -9.61
CA GLY A 47 -11.11 -6.76 -8.49
C GLY A 47 -10.62 -5.90 -7.32
N LEU A 48 -10.67 -4.57 -7.42
CA LEU A 48 -10.10 -3.64 -6.43
C LEU A 48 -10.67 -3.79 -5.01
N GLN A 49 -11.93 -4.22 -4.88
CA GLN A 49 -12.62 -4.35 -3.58
C GLN A 49 -11.94 -5.34 -2.62
N GLN A 50 -11.21 -6.31 -3.17
CA GLN A 50 -10.56 -7.37 -2.37
C GLN A 50 -9.24 -6.92 -1.74
N ALA A 51 -8.72 -5.75 -2.09
CA ALA A 51 -7.49 -5.23 -1.50
C ALA A 51 -7.68 -4.92 0.00
N ASN A 52 -6.61 -5.08 0.77
CA ASN A 52 -6.60 -4.60 2.15
C ASN A 52 -6.31 -3.10 2.17
N ILE A 53 -5.34 -2.67 1.36
CA ILE A 53 -4.91 -1.28 1.25
C ILE A 53 -4.78 -0.90 -0.22
N VAL A 54 -5.19 0.32 -0.57
CA VAL A 54 -4.89 0.95 -1.86
C VAL A 54 -4.17 2.27 -1.58
N TYR A 55 -3.01 2.48 -2.19
CA TYR A 55 -2.39 3.81 -2.28
C TYR A 55 -2.63 4.35 -3.68
N GLU A 56 -3.35 5.46 -3.79
CA GLU A 56 -3.54 6.21 -5.03
C GLU A 56 -2.66 7.46 -5.03
N TYR A 57 -1.95 7.67 -6.13
CA TYR A 57 -0.96 8.74 -6.28
C TYR A 57 -0.86 9.19 -7.73
N LEU A 58 -0.32 10.40 -7.93
CA LEU A 58 0.02 10.91 -9.27
C LEU A 58 1.09 10.01 -9.92
N ALA A 59 0.85 9.61 -11.17
CA ALA A 59 1.83 8.94 -12.01
C ALA A 59 2.48 9.96 -12.95
N GLU A 60 2.07 10.06 -14.22
CA GLU A 60 2.50 11.14 -15.13
C GLU A 60 1.30 11.70 -15.89
N GLY A 61 1.47 12.92 -16.42
CA GLY A 61 0.47 13.57 -17.27
C GLY A 61 -0.85 13.86 -16.55
N GLY A 62 -0.84 13.96 -15.22
CA GLY A 62 -2.03 14.18 -14.39
C GLY A 62 -2.88 12.93 -14.14
N ILE A 63 -2.51 11.78 -14.69
CA ILE A 63 -3.20 10.50 -14.46
C ILE A 63 -2.69 9.89 -13.15
N THR A 64 -3.60 9.28 -12.38
CA THR A 64 -3.22 8.55 -11.16
C THR A 64 -2.92 7.08 -11.42
N ARG A 65 -2.21 6.48 -10.47
CA ARG A 65 -1.94 5.04 -10.39
C ARG A 65 -2.20 4.56 -8.98
N MET A 66 -2.46 3.27 -8.85
CA MET A 66 -2.67 2.63 -7.56
C MET A 66 -1.63 1.56 -7.28
N THR A 67 -1.16 1.48 -6.03
CA THR A 67 -0.57 0.26 -5.45
C THR A 67 -1.61 -0.37 -4.54
N ALA A 68 -2.14 -1.54 -4.93
CA ALA A 68 -3.04 -2.34 -4.10
C ALA A 68 -2.26 -3.42 -3.36
N ILE A 69 -2.48 -3.53 -2.06
CA ILE A 69 -1.77 -4.45 -1.15
C ILE A 69 -2.75 -5.50 -0.64
N TYR A 70 -2.35 -6.77 -0.79
CA TYR A 70 -3.08 -7.93 -0.33
C TYR A 70 -2.19 -8.73 0.63
N PHE A 71 -2.55 -8.78 1.91
CA PHE A 71 -1.79 -9.54 2.92
C PHE A 71 -2.02 -11.05 2.80
N SER A 72 -3.22 -11.44 2.36
CA SER A 72 -3.62 -12.83 2.13
C SER A 72 -4.42 -12.92 0.82
N PRO A 73 -3.78 -12.72 -0.35
CA PRO A 73 -4.48 -12.80 -1.62
C PRO A 73 -5.06 -14.21 -1.83
N SER A 74 -6.26 -14.29 -2.39
CA SER A 74 -6.93 -15.55 -2.72
C SER A 74 -8.10 -15.28 -3.67
N GLY A 75 -8.59 -16.33 -4.33
CA GLY A 75 -9.74 -16.24 -5.23
C GLY A 75 -9.34 -16.01 -6.68
N SER A 76 -10.25 -16.34 -7.59
CA SER A 76 -10.05 -16.24 -9.05
C SER A 76 -10.70 -15.01 -9.66
N GLN A 77 -11.23 -14.11 -8.83
CA GLN A 77 -11.77 -12.84 -9.28
C GLN A 77 -10.66 -12.02 -9.91
N ARG A 78 -10.91 -11.56 -11.14
CA ARG A 78 -9.94 -10.83 -11.94
C ARG A 78 -9.65 -9.46 -11.31
N ILE A 79 -8.37 -9.08 -11.37
CA ILE A 79 -7.87 -7.77 -10.97
C ILE A 79 -7.20 -7.11 -12.18
N GLU A 80 -7.78 -6.02 -12.68
CA GLU A 80 -7.44 -5.45 -13.99
C GLU A 80 -7.69 -3.92 -14.07
N PRO A 81 -6.86 -3.15 -14.81
CA PRO A 81 -5.59 -3.54 -15.45
C PRO A 81 -4.36 -3.42 -14.57
N VAL A 82 -3.45 -4.40 -14.69
CA VAL A 82 -2.11 -4.34 -14.12
C VAL A 82 -1.25 -3.36 -14.92
N ARG A 83 -0.55 -2.47 -14.22
CA ARG A 83 0.26 -1.41 -14.84
C ARG A 83 1.64 -1.23 -14.24
N SER A 84 2.33 -0.22 -14.75
CA SER A 84 3.75 -0.05 -14.54
C SER A 84 4.09 0.43 -13.14
N ALA A 85 5.19 -0.09 -12.59
CA ALA A 85 5.77 0.41 -11.35
C ALA A 85 6.34 1.83 -11.51
N ARG A 86 6.42 2.53 -10.37
CA ARG A 86 6.84 3.93 -10.23
C ARG A 86 7.87 4.06 -9.10
N PRO A 87 8.60 5.18 -8.98
CA PRO A 87 9.47 5.42 -7.82
C PRO A 87 8.77 5.18 -6.46
N VAL A 88 7.55 5.70 -6.29
CA VAL A 88 6.74 5.48 -5.09
C VAL A 88 6.40 4.01 -4.84
N THR A 89 6.33 3.15 -5.87
CA THR A 89 6.16 1.71 -5.69
C THR A 89 7.31 1.12 -4.86
N ILE A 90 8.54 1.59 -5.10
CA ILE A 90 9.74 1.16 -4.38
C ILE A 90 9.71 1.68 -2.95
N ARG A 91 9.31 2.94 -2.74
CA ARG A 91 9.14 3.52 -1.40
C ARG A 91 8.15 2.72 -0.56
N LEU A 92 7.00 2.40 -1.12
CA LEU A 92 6.01 1.56 -0.46
C LEU A 92 6.56 0.14 -0.24
N TRP A 93 7.36 -0.40 -1.16
CA TRP A 93 7.96 -1.73 -0.98
C TRP A 93 8.86 -1.79 0.27
N HIS A 94 9.68 -0.76 0.53
CA HIS A 94 10.47 -0.70 1.78
C HIS A 94 9.59 -0.80 3.02
N SER A 95 8.37 -0.26 3.01
CA SER A 95 7.49 -0.29 4.18
C SER A 95 6.81 -1.63 4.40
N TYR A 96 6.57 -2.39 3.32
CA TYR A 96 5.74 -3.59 3.37
C TYR A 96 6.49 -4.89 3.11
N HIS A 97 7.67 -4.83 2.47
CA HIS A 97 8.52 -5.95 2.11
C HIS A 97 7.75 -7.05 1.36
N GLY A 98 6.97 -6.65 0.35
CA GLY A 98 6.10 -7.55 -0.41
C GLY A 98 6.74 -8.14 -1.67
N VAL A 99 5.92 -8.82 -2.46
CA VAL A 99 6.22 -9.14 -3.86
C VAL A 99 5.50 -8.12 -4.75
N LEU A 100 6.26 -7.42 -5.59
CA LEU A 100 5.71 -6.48 -6.56
C LEU A 100 5.14 -7.24 -7.76
N PHE A 101 3.94 -6.87 -8.19
CA PHE A 101 3.30 -7.35 -9.42
C PHE A 101 3.00 -6.16 -10.32
N PHE A 102 3.57 -6.12 -11.52
CA PHE A 102 3.45 -4.96 -12.40
C PHE A 102 3.69 -5.28 -13.88
N SER A 103 3.27 -4.35 -14.76
CA SER A 103 3.47 -4.43 -16.21
C SER A 103 4.46 -3.36 -16.69
N GLY A 104 5.75 -3.68 -16.62
CA GLY A 104 6.86 -2.80 -17.03
C GLY A 104 7.11 -1.61 -16.10
N ALA A 105 8.18 -0.86 -16.33
CA ALA A 105 8.46 0.41 -15.66
C ALA A 105 9.49 1.19 -16.49
N ASN A 106 9.79 2.43 -16.10
CA ASN A 106 10.94 3.14 -16.64
C ASN A 106 12.24 2.37 -16.28
N ILE A 107 13.25 2.40 -17.15
CA ILE A 107 14.52 1.68 -16.95
C ILE A 107 15.21 2.01 -15.62
N LYS A 108 15.13 3.26 -15.15
CA LYS A 108 15.70 3.66 -13.86
C LYS A 108 14.98 2.97 -12.69
N VAL A 109 13.66 2.82 -12.77
CA VAL A 109 12.86 2.09 -11.76
C VAL A 109 13.19 0.59 -11.81
N LEU A 110 13.31 0.00 -13.00
CA LEU A 110 13.71 -1.40 -13.17
C LEU A 110 15.11 -1.67 -12.62
N GLN A 111 16.04 -0.74 -12.83
CA GLN A 111 17.40 -0.84 -12.32
C GLN A 111 17.41 -0.83 -10.78
N VAL A 112 16.66 0.07 -10.13
CA VAL A 112 16.56 0.06 -8.66
C VAL A 112 15.95 -1.24 -8.14
N ILE A 113 14.91 -1.77 -8.80
CA ILE A 113 14.32 -3.08 -8.47
C ILE A 113 15.37 -4.19 -8.55
N GLN A 114 16.21 -4.18 -9.59
CA GLN A 114 17.27 -5.17 -9.78
C GLN A 114 18.40 -5.01 -8.74
N ASP A 115 18.90 -3.79 -8.56
CA ASP A 115 20.04 -3.48 -7.68
C ASP A 115 19.71 -3.78 -6.21
N GLN A 116 18.48 -3.52 -5.79
CA GLN A 116 18.00 -3.84 -4.44
C GLN A 116 17.45 -5.27 -4.31
N GLN A 117 17.46 -6.05 -5.40
CA GLN A 117 16.96 -7.42 -5.45
C GLN A 117 15.50 -7.55 -4.96
N ILE A 118 14.67 -6.56 -5.31
CA ILE A 118 13.26 -6.52 -4.92
C ILE A 118 12.52 -7.69 -5.58
N PRO A 119 11.77 -8.52 -4.82
CA PRO A 119 10.92 -9.56 -5.39
C PRO A 119 9.85 -8.94 -6.29
N ALA A 120 10.04 -9.10 -7.60
CA ALA A 120 9.31 -8.39 -8.64
C ALA A 120 8.89 -9.34 -9.76
N LEU A 121 7.58 -9.41 -10.02
CA LEU A 121 6.97 -10.30 -10.98
C LEU A 121 6.29 -9.51 -12.10
N THR A 122 6.59 -9.91 -13.32
CA THR A 122 6.03 -9.35 -14.56
C THR A 122 5.42 -10.47 -15.40
N GLU A 123 4.76 -10.13 -16.52
CA GLU A 123 4.13 -11.10 -17.42
C GLU A 123 5.07 -12.22 -17.91
N GLY A 124 6.38 -11.98 -17.98
CA GLY A 124 7.36 -13.01 -18.37
C GLY A 124 7.90 -13.86 -17.23
N SER A 125 7.64 -13.50 -15.97
CA SER A 125 8.21 -14.18 -14.80
C SER A 125 7.64 -15.60 -14.67
N ASP A 126 8.52 -16.56 -14.34
CA ASP A 126 8.16 -17.97 -14.14
C ASP A 126 7.29 -18.58 -15.25
N GLY A 127 7.61 -18.28 -16.51
CA GLY A 127 6.86 -18.79 -17.66
C GLY A 127 5.47 -18.20 -17.84
N GLY A 128 5.21 -17.02 -17.24
CA GLY A 128 3.94 -16.31 -17.36
C GLY A 128 2.85 -16.78 -16.41
N ALA A 129 3.22 -17.44 -15.30
CA ALA A 129 2.26 -18.01 -14.35
C ALA A 129 1.34 -16.98 -13.68
N TYR A 130 1.79 -15.73 -13.55
CA TYR A 130 1.17 -14.74 -12.66
C TYR A 130 0.20 -13.78 -13.33
N PHE A 131 0.12 -13.80 -14.65
CA PHE A 131 -0.69 -12.85 -15.41
C PHE A 131 -1.38 -13.52 -16.59
N ALA A 132 -2.42 -12.87 -17.07
CA ALA A 132 -3.10 -13.22 -18.31
C ALA A 132 -3.58 -11.94 -19.02
N ARG A 133 -4.04 -12.08 -20.27
CA ARG A 133 -4.51 -10.98 -21.10
C ARG A 133 -6.02 -11.09 -21.33
N ASP A 134 -6.76 -10.01 -21.11
CA ASP A 134 -8.17 -9.91 -21.49
C ASP A 134 -8.26 -9.66 -23.00
N PRO A 135 -8.85 -10.58 -23.80
CA PRO A 135 -8.98 -10.39 -25.24
C PRO A 135 -10.04 -9.32 -25.61
N SER A 136 -10.94 -8.94 -24.70
CA SER A 136 -11.95 -7.91 -24.92
C SER A 136 -11.38 -6.49 -24.81
N ARG A 137 -10.16 -6.34 -24.28
CA ARG A 137 -9.47 -5.07 -24.07
C ARG A 137 -8.24 -4.97 -24.95
N ARG A 138 -7.94 -3.77 -25.41
CA ARG A 138 -6.72 -3.49 -26.19
C ARG A 138 -5.52 -3.29 -25.26
N ALA A 139 -4.38 -3.84 -25.64
CA ALA A 139 -3.11 -3.48 -25.02
C ALA A 139 -2.89 -1.95 -25.10
N PRO A 140 -2.38 -1.31 -24.04
CA PRO A 140 -1.76 -1.93 -22.86
C PRO A 140 -2.69 -1.99 -21.63
N HIS A 141 -4.01 -1.93 -21.81
CA HIS A 141 -5.03 -1.87 -20.74
C HIS A 141 -5.69 -3.22 -20.44
N ASN A 142 -5.04 -4.32 -20.82
CA ASN A 142 -5.63 -5.66 -20.83
C ASN A 142 -4.82 -6.72 -20.08
N LEU A 143 -3.76 -6.34 -19.36
CA LEU A 143 -3.07 -7.29 -18.49
C LEU A 143 -3.84 -7.41 -17.19
N TYR A 144 -4.14 -8.62 -16.75
CA TYR A 144 -4.82 -8.88 -15.49
C TYR A 144 -4.12 -9.99 -14.69
N THR A 145 -4.46 -10.05 -13.41
CA THR A 145 -4.12 -11.16 -12.51
C THR A 145 -5.34 -11.52 -11.67
N ASP A 146 -5.20 -12.41 -10.70
CA ASP A 146 -6.22 -12.72 -9.69
C ASP A 146 -5.57 -13.10 -8.35
N GLY A 147 -6.36 -13.23 -7.30
CA GLY A 147 -5.85 -13.53 -5.96
C GLY A 147 -5.08 -14.85 -5.87
N ASN A 148 -5.45 -15.87 -6.65
CA ASN A 148 -4.75 -17.17 -6.67
C ASN A 148 -3.36 -17.04 -7.31
N ARG A 149 -3.25 -16.31 -8.43
CA ARG A 149 -1.95 -16.01 -9.07
C ARG A 149 -1.06 -15.15 -8.16
N LEU A 150 -1.63 -14.15 -7.48
CA LEU A 150 -0.92 -13.36 -6.47
C LEU A 150 -0.43 -14.23 -5.32
N ALA A 151 -1.27 -15.13 -4.80
CA ALA A 151 -0.90 -16.07 -3.74
C ALA A 151 0.23 -17.01 -4.16
N GLN A 152 0.22 -17.49 -5.41
CA GLN A 152 1.30 -18.32 -5.95
C GLN A 152 2.63 -17.55 -5.96
N GLY A 153 2.64 -16.31 -6.43
CA GLY A 153 3.85 -15.49 -6.46
C GLY A 153 4.36 -15.15 -5.06
N VAL A 154 3.46 -14.82 -4.13
CA VAL A 154 3.80 -14.58 -2.71
C VAL A 154 4.38 -15.83 -2.06
N SER A 155 3.75 -16.99 -2.25
CA SER A 155 4.24 -18.26 -1.68
C SER A 155 5.66 -18.61 -2.12
N LYS A 156 6.01 -18.29 -3.37
CA LYS A 156 7.31 -18.60 -3.95
C LYS A 156 8.40 -17.55 -3.65
N HIS A 157 8.04 -16.27 -3.63
CA HIS A 157 9.02 -15.16 -3.68
C HIS A 157 8.96 -14.19 -2.50
N ALA A 158 7.93 -14.26 -1.65
CA ALA A 158 7.79 -13.27 -0.59
C ALA A 158 8.85 -13.46 0.51
N PRO A 159 9.53 -12.38 0.93
CA PRO A 159 10.36 -12.43 2.12
C PRO A 159 9.46 -12.58 3.36
N ARG A 160 10.05 -12.99 4.47
CA ARG A 160 9.34 -13.07 5.76
C ARG A 160 9.45 -11.74 6.47
N VAL A 161 8.33 -11.26 7.01
CA VAL A 161 8.24 -9.98 7.71
C VAL A 161 7.86 -10.18 9.16
N THR A 162 8.35 -9.28 10.03
CA THR A 162 8.15 -9.34 11.48
C THR A 162 7.37 -8.13 12.02
N TYR A 163 7.13 -7.11 11.20
CA TYR A 163 6.30 -5.99 11.60
C TYR A 163 4.85 -6.42 11.85
N VAL A 164 4.22 -5.76 12.81
CA VAL A 164 2.82 -6.01 13.19
C VAL A 164 1.99 -4.84 12.67
N LEU A 165 0.92 -5.16 11.96
CA LEU A 165 -0.09 -4.16 11.59
C LEU A 165 -0.95 -3.84 12.82
N PRO A 166 -1.41 -2.59 12.98
CA PRO A 166 -2.35 -2.24 14.04
C PRO A 166 -3.58 -3.16 14.01
N SER A 167 -4.00 -3.66 15.18
CA SER A 167 -5.25 -4.41 15.28
C SER A 167 -6.43 -3.53 14.91
N PRO A 168 -7.40 -4.03 14.11
CA PRO A 168 -8.57 -3.25 13.77
C PRO A 168 -9.38 -2.87 15.02
N ALA A 169 -9.75 -1.60 15.13
CA ALA A 169 -10.64 -1.08 16.15
C ALA A 169 -11.23 0.27 15.71
N GLU A 170 -12.28 0.71 16.39
CA GLU A 170 -12.82 2.06 16.16
C GLU A 170 -11.83 3.12 16.70
N PRO A 171 -11.64 4.24 15.97
CA PRO A 171 -10.81 5.34 16.46
C PRO A 171 -11.42 5.98 17.70
N ALA A 172 -10.57 6.63 18.50
CA ALA A 172 -11.05 7.38 19.65
C ALA A 172 -11.98 8.53 19.22
N ALA A 173 -13.14 8.65 19.86
CA ALA A 173 -14.11 9.71 19.60
C ALA A 173 -13.75 11.06 20.28
N SER A 174 -12.54 11.18 20.84
CA SER A 174 -12.05 12.38 21.50
C SER A 174 -10.72 12.82 20.87
N PRO A 175 -10.60 14.08 20.40
CA PRO A 175 -11.69 15.06 20.29
C PRO A 175 -12.81 14.58 19.35
N ALA A 176 -14.02 15.13 19.52
CA ALA A 176 -15.17 14.76 18.70
C ALA A 176 -14.85 14.99 17.21
N PRO A 177 -14.97 13.97 16.35
CA PRO A 177 -14.65 14.11 14.94
C PRO A 177 -15.76 14.88 14.20
N ALA A 178 -15.40 15.56 13.11
CA ALA A 178 -16.36 16.29 12.30
C ALA A 178 -17.18 15.32 11.44
N VAL A 179 -18.44 15.65 11.13
CA VAL A 179 -19.24 14.88 10.16
C VAL A 179 -18.60 15.00 8.77
N ALA A 180 -18.54 13.87 8.06
CA ALA A 180 -17.97 13.76 6.73
C ALA A 180 -18.64 12.61 5.97
N ASN A 181 -19.94 12.77 5.71
CA ASN A 181 -20.71 11.87 4.86
C ASN A 181 -20.37 12.03 3.38
N ARG A 182 -19.79 13.17 3.00
CA ARG A 182 -19.29 13.46 1.66
C ARG A 182 -17.90 14.05 1.74
N ILE A 183 -16.98 13.58 0.90
CA ILE A 183 -15.59 14.05 0.82
C ILE A 183 -15.31 14.40 -0.62
N VAL A 184 -14.72 15.57 -0.87
CA VAL A 184 -14.35 16.03 -2.20
C VAL A 184 -12.99 16.72 -2.15
N PHE A 185 -12.11 16.32 -3.05
CA PHE A 185 -10.80 16.94 -3.26
C PHE A 185 -10.31 16.64 -4.69
N ASP A 186 -9.34 17.43 -5.14
CA ASP A 186 -8.64 17.18 -6.39
C ASP A 186 -7.32 16.47 -6.07
N GLN A 187 -7.21 15.21 -6.52
CA GLN A 187 -6.01 14.39 -6.37
C GLN A 187 -4.91 14.84 -7.34
N THR A 188 -5.34 15.32 -8.52
CA THR A 188 -4.53 16.04 -9.51
C THR A 188 -5.43 17.11 -10.13
N SER A 189 -4.86 18.01 -10.94
CA SER A 189 -5.63 19.02 -11.68
C SER A 189 -6.66 18.44 -12.67
N SER A 190 -6.54 17.17 -13.03
CA SER A 190 -7.44 16.47 -13.95
C SER A 190 -8.19 15.29 -13.32
N HIS A 191 -7.97 15.03 -12.02
CA HIS A 191 -8.55 13.88 -11.32
C HIS A 191 -9.20 14.31 -10.00
N ARG A 192 -10.49 14.61 -10.09
CA ARG A 192 -11.34 14.91 -8.95
C ARG A 192 -11.86 13.64 -8.30
N VAL A 193 -11.68 13.53 -6.99
CA VAL A 193 -12.10 12.39 -6.18
C VAL A 193 -13.28 12.78 -5.31
N ILE A 194 -14.26 11.88 -5.23
CA ILE A 194 -15.49 12.05 -4.47
C ILE A 194 -15.74 10.75 -3.70
N TYR A 195 -16.01 10.88 -2.41
CA TYR A 195 -16.53 9.79 -1.59
C TYR A 195 -17.87 10.16 -0.98
N THR A 196 -18.78 9.18 -0.91
CA THR A 196 -20.07 9.31 -0.23
C THR A 196 -20.24 8.15 0.75
N TYR A 197 -20.43 8.46 2.02
CA TYR A 197 -20.63 7.49 3.09
C TYR A 197 -22.03 6.87 3.03
N SER A 198 -22.08 5.57 3.29
CA SER A 198 -23.31 4.79 3.46
C SER A 198 -23.28 4.17 4.85
N ALA A 199 -24.19 4.60 5.73
CA ALA A 199 -24.34 4.02 7.06
C ALA A 199 -24.80 2.55 7.00
N ALA A 200 -25.56 2.17 5.95
CA ALA A 200 -25.97 0.79 5.73
C ALA A 200 -24.79 -0.13 5.41
N ASP A 201 -23.82 0.37 4.64
CA ASP A 201 -22.61 -0.37 4.27
C ASP A 201 -21.46 -0.20 5.28
N ASN A 202 -21.57 0.76 6.20
CA ASN A 202 -20.48 1.23 7.06
C ASN A 202 -19.20 1.58 6.27
N ALA A 203 -19.36 2.11 5.05
CA ALA A 203 -18.29 2.36 4.10
C ALA A 203 -18.61 3.56 3.19
N TYR A 204 -17.58 4.07 2.52
CA TYR A 204 -17.69 5.10 1.49
C TYR A 204 -17.78 4.46 0.11
N ALA A 205 -18.53 5.04 -0.82
CA ALA A 205 -18.46 4.69 -2.24
C ALA A 205 -17.47 5.60 -2.97
N TYR A 206 -16.52 5.02 -3.71
CA TYR A 206 -15.55 5.77 -4.53
C TYR A 206 -16.18 6.29 -5.83
N SER A 207 -15.97 7.57 -6.14
CA SER A 207 -16.41 8.21 -7.38
C SER A 207 -15.38 9.20 -7.89
N THR A 208 -15.43 9.49 -9.19
CA THR A 208 -14.68 10.61 -9.80
C THR A 208 -15.65 11.58 -10.47
N ALA A 209 -15.11 12.60 -11.15
CA ALA A 209 -15.91 13.44 -12.05
C ALA A 209 -16.65 12.65 -13.15
N LEU A 210 -16.23 11.41 -13.44
CA LEU A 210 -16.89 10.52 -14.40
C LEU A 210 -18.03 9.68 -13.80
N GLY A 211 -18.28 9.80 -12.50
CA GLY A 211 -19.29 9.03 -11.77
C GLY A 211 -18.68 7.96 -10.87
N ALA A 212 -19.54 7.06 -10.38
CA ALA A 212 -19.14 5.98 -9.50
C ALA A 212 -18.17 5.02 -10.20
N LEU A 213 -17.10 4.61 -9.50
CA LEU A 213 -16.27 3.51 -9.97
C LEU A 213 -16.98 2.21 -9.61
N LEU A 214 -17.56 1.59 -10.64
CA LEU A 214 -18.12 0.25 -10.54
C LEU A 214 -17.07 -0.77 -10.97
N ASP A 215 -16.99 -1.85 -10.20
CA ASP A 215 -16.23 -3.03 -10.55
C ASP A 215 -16.85 -3.68 -11.80
N GLN A 216 -16.03 -3.93 -12.82
CA GLN A 216 -16.49 -4.42 -14.12
C GLN A 216 -17.24 -5.75 -14.02
N ASP A 217 -16.76 -6.67 -13.19
CA ASP A 217 -17.23 -8.06 -13.19
C ASP A 217 -18.45 -8.23 -12.29
N THR A 218 -18.60 -7.39 -11.27
CA THR A 218 -19.70 -7.48 -10.30
C THR A 218 -20.76 -6.38 -10.44
N GLY A 219 -20.44 -5.28 -11.15
CA GLY A 219 -21.28 -4.09 -11.23
C GLY A 219 -21.43 -3.34 -9.89
N GLN A 220 -20.69 -3.74 -8.86
CA GLN A 220 -20.76 -3.15 -7.52
C GLN A 220 -19.84 -1.94 -7.40
N ALA A 221 -20.26 -0.95 -6.61
CA ALA A 221 -19.38 0.16 -6.26
C ALA A 221 -18.19 -0.32 -5.42
N ILE A 222 -17.03 0.32 -5.60
CA ILE A 222 -15.90 0.13 -4.70
C ILE A 222 -16.19 0.84 -3.38
N LYS A 223 -16.11 0.10 -2.28
CA LYS A 223 -16.51 0.49 -0.92
C LYS A 223 -15.33 0.49 0.07
N PRO A 224 -14.49 1.54 0.11
CA PRO A 224 -13.51 1.70 1.18
C PRO A 224 -14.19 1.97 2.52
N VAL A 225 -13.74 1.27 3.57
CA VAL A 225 -14.17 1.52 4.95
C VAL A 225 -13.45 2.75 5.51
N ASN A 226 -12.18 2.91 5.14
CA ASN A 226 -11.33 4.01 5.58
C ASN A 226 -10.78 4.74 4.34
N VAL A 227 -10.85 6.06 4.35
CA VAL A 227 -10.18 6.92 3.35
C VAL A 227 -9.21 7.81 4.10
N ILE A 228 -7.96 7.86 3.65
CA ILE A 228 -6.89 8.59 4.31
C ILE A 228 -6.23 9.48 3.28
N VAL A 229 -6.27 10.79 3.49
CA VAL A 229 -5.62 11.76 2.61
C VAL A 229 -4.35 12.24 3.29
N ILE A 230 -3.20 11.89 2.70
CA ILE A 230 -1.87 12.26 3.17
C ILE A 230 -1.33 13.35 2.26
N GLN A 231 -0.94 14.47 2.86
CA GLN A 231 -0.25 15.53 2.14
C GLN A 231 1.26 15.28 2.19
N VAL A 232 1.87 15.11 1.03
CA VAL A 232 3.29 14.78 0.87
C VAL A 232 3.83 15.55 -0.33
N ALA A 233 5.02 16.14 -0.19
CA ALA A 233 5.64 16.88 -1.29
C ALA A 233 6.00 15.94 -2.44
N HIS A 234 5.83 16.44 -3.66
CA HIS A 234 6.19 15.75 -4.89
C HIS A 234 7.33 16.49 -5.58
N HIS A 235 8.22 15.77 -6.26
CA HIS A 235 9.29 16.36 -7.06
C HIS A 235 9.51 15.57 -8.35
N ASP A 236 10.20 16.19 -9.31
CA ASP A 236 10.64 15.51 -10.53
C ASP A 236 11.61 14.36 -10.15
N ALA A 237 11.35 13.17 -10.67
CA ALA A 237 12.18 11.99 -10.44
C ALA A 237 13.49 12.01 -11.26
N GLY A 238 13.70 13.02 -12.10
CA GLY A 238 14.88 13.20 -12.96
C GLY A 238 14.84 12.35 -14.23
N PHE A 239 13.65 11.97 -14.70
CA PHE A 239 13.43 11.24 -15.94
C PHE A 239 11.98 11.37 -16.43
N THR A 240 11.74 10.99 -17.68
CA THR A 240 10.41 11.03 -18.31
C THR A 240 9.85 9.63 -18.55
N ASP A 241 8.53 9.54 -18.74
CA ASP A 241 7.86 8.35 -19.25
C ASP A 241 8.08 8.18 -20.77
N VAL A 242 7.48 7.13 -21.32
CA VAL A 242 7.56 6.81 -22.76
C VAL A 242 6.91 7.87 -23.67
N ASN A 243 6.07 8.74 -23.12
CA ASN A 243 5.41 9.84 -23.82
C ASN A 243 6.10 11.19 -23.58
N GLY A 244 7.23 11.22 -22.84
CA GLY A 244 7.97 12.44 -22.52
C GLY A 244 7.43 13.22 -21.32
N ALA A 245 6.43 12.71 -20.60
CA ALA A 245 5.93 13.35 -19.38
C ALA A 245 6.91 13.11 -18.22
N PRO A 246 7.25 14.13 -17.41
CA PRO A 246 8.13 13.96 -16.25
C PRO A 246 7.56 12.94 -15.27
N ALA A 247 8.41 12.01 -14.84
CA ALA A 247 8.08 11.09 -13.77
C ALA A 247 8.09 11.83 -12.42
N VAL A 248 7.17 11.46 -11.55
CA VAL A 248 7.01 12.06 -10.23
C VAL A 248 7.52 11.11 -9.16
N ASP A 249 8.21 11.67 -8.17
CA ASP A 249 8.54 11.00 -6.92
C ASP A 249 8.00 11.78 -5.72
N PHE A 250 7.89 11.10 -4.59
CA PHE A 250 7.19 11.57 -3.40
C PHE A 250 8.17 11.57 -2.23
N ASP A 251 8.21 12.66 -1.46
CA ASP A 251 8.99 12.77 -0.22
C ASP A 251 8.33 11.98 0.93
N LEU A 252 8.03 10.72 0.66
CA LEU A 252 7.33 9.79 1.53
C LEU A 252 8.32 9.14 2.51
N GLN A 253 8.92 9.98 3.36
CA GLN A 253 9.72 9.59 4.52
C GLN A 253 9.68 10.73 5.53
N GLY A 254 9.39 10.41 6.79
CA GLY A 254 9.19 11.41 7.85
C GLY A 254 7.75 11.48 8.32
N THR A 255 7.25 12.68 8.61
CA THR A 255 5.92 12.88 9.18
C THR A 255 5.21 14.08 8.54
N GLY A 256 3.89 14.06 8.51
CA GLY A 256 3.12 15.22 7.99
C GLY A 256 1.62 15.12 8.25
N PRO A 257 0.85 16.12 7.80
CA PRO A 257 -0.59 16.17 8.06
C PRO A 257 -1.35 15.09 7.28
N ALA A 258 -2.31 14.47 7.94
CA ALA A 258 -3.26 13.54 7.35
C ALA A 258 -4.69 13.88 7.78
N ASP A 259 -5.64 13.62 6.88
CA ASP A 259 -7.07 13.57 7.21
C ASP A 259 -7.54 12.13 7.07
N VAL A 260 -8.12 11.58 8.14
CA VAL A 260 -8.70 10.24 8.15
C VAL A 260 -10.21 10.35 8.12
N PHE A 261 -10.82 9.62 7.20
CA PHE A 261 -12.25 9.52 7.06
C PHE A 261 -12.69 8.08 7.27
N THR A 262 -13.50 7.86 8.30
CA THR A 262 -14.05 6.55 8.62
C THR A 262 -15.38 6.75 9.34
N ARG A 263 -16.31 5.81 9.17
CA ARG A 263 -17.64 5.86 9.80
C ARG A 263 -18.42 7.17 9.55
N GLY A 264 -18.26 7.81 8.40
CA GLY A 264 -18.95 9.07 8.10
C GLY A 264 -18.38 10.28 8.85
N HIS A 265 -17.17 10.17 9.41
CA HIS A 265 -16.55 11.21 10.21
C HIS A 265 -15.12 11.51 9.73
N ARG A 266 -14.66 12.74 9.92
CA ARG A 266 -13.31 13.24 9.65
C ARG A 266 -12.54 13.44 10.94
N TYR A 267 -11.34 12.87 10.98
CA TYR A 267 -10.35 13.03 12.02
C TYR A 267 -9.12 13.73 11.46
N LYS A 268 -8.64 14.74 12.18
CA LYS A 268 -7.31 15.31 11.94
C LYS A 268 -6.27 14.39 12.56
N ALA A 269 -5.24 14.05 11.78
CA ALA A 269 -4.20 13.13 12.17
C ALA A 269 -2.84 13.54 11.59
N THR A 270 -1.81 12.79 11.95
CA THR A 270 -0.46 12.89 11.40
C THR A 270 -0.09 11.55 10.81
N TRP A 271 0.45 11.52 9.59
CA TRP A 271 1.10 10.32 9.08
C TRP A 271 2.54 10.27 9.58
N ASP A 272 3.02 9.07 9.88
CA ASP A 272 4.39 8.81 10.33
C ASP A 272 4.98 7.62 9.57
N LEU A 273 6.00 7.92 8.76
CA LEU A 273 6.90 7.01 8.10
C LEU A 273 8.36 7.42 8.38
N SER A 274 8.67 7.71 9.64
CA SER A 274 10.03 8.03 10.08
C SER A 274 10.98 6.84 9.93
N ASN A 275 10.45 5.63 10.00
CA ASN A 275 11.15 4.41 9.64
C ASN A 275 10.57 3.85 8.32
N PRO A 276 11.30 3.96 7.19
CA PRO A 276 10.80 3.50 5.89
C PRO A 276 10.66 1.97 5.81
N GLU A 277 11.29 1.22 6.72
CA GLU A 277 11.26 -0.24 6.78
C GLU A 277 10.02 -0.81 7.50
N LEU A 278 9.13 0.06 7.96
CA LEU A 278 7.88 -0.30 8.62
C LEU A 278 6.68 0.35 7.91
N PRO A 279 5.49 -0.27 7.97
CA PRO A 279 4.29 0.34 7.41
C PRO A 279 4.01 1.72 8.03
N LEU A 280 3.52 2.62 7.18
CA LEU A 280 3.09 3.96 7.58
C LEU A 280 2.05 3.88 8.71
N LYS A 281 2.24 4.71 9.72
CA LYS A 281 1.31 4.85 10.85
C LYS A 281 0.49 6.10 10.69
N ILE A 282 -0.75 6.03 11.15
CA ILE A 282 -1.58 7.21 11.42
C ILE A 282 -1.53 7.45 12.92
N VAL A 283 -1.21 8.68 13.29
CA VAL A 283 -1.13 9.14 14.67
C VAL A 283 -2.28 10.12 14.92
N GLY A 284 -3.11 9.81 15.91
CA GLY A 284 -4.25 10.65 16.29
C GLY A 284 -3.82 11.90 17.05
N ALA A 285 -4.78 12.78 17.35
CA ALA A 285 -4.55 14.01 18.11
C ALA A 285 -4.03 13.77 19.55
N ASP A 286 -4.20 12.55 20.07
CA ASP A 286 -3.68 12.12 21.38
C ASP A 286 -2.21 11.64 21.33
N GLY A 287 -1.57 11.71 20.15
CA GLY A 287 -0.19 11.28 19.94
C GLY A 287 0.01 9.76 19.85
N LYS A 288 -1.08 8.98 19.83
CA LYS A 288 -1.02 7.51 19.74
C LYS A 288 -1.33 7.05 18.32
N VAL A 289 -0.89 5.83 17.99
CA VAL A 289 -1.30 5.18 16.74
C VAL A 289 -2.82 5.03 16.74
N MET A 290 -3.45 5.63 15.73
CA MET A 290 -4.88 5.60 15.53
C MET A 290 -5.29 4.24 14.93
N PRO A 291 -6.09 3.43 15.63
CA PRO A 291 -6.65 2.23 15.03
C PRO A 291 -7.68 2.58 13.97
N LEU A 292 -7.88 1.67 13.02
CA LEU A 292 -8.87 1.80 11.96
C LEU A 292 -9.79 0.58 11.96
N PRO A 293 -11.08 0.75 11.68
CA PRO A 293 -11.97 -0.39 11.52
C PRO A 293 -11.53 -1.29 10.37
N SER A 294 -11.84 -2.58 10.49
CA SER A 294 -11.48 -3.58 9.48
C SER A 294 -12.19 -3.30 8.16
N GLY A 295 -11.43 -3.33 7.07
CA GLY A 295 -11.94 -3.19 5.71
C GLY A 295 -10.93 -2.54 4.77
N LEU A 296 -11.33 -2.36 3.51
CA LEU A 296 -10.52 -1.69 2.50
C LEU A 296 -10.15 -0.27 2.98
N THR A 297 -8.85 0.00 3.06
CA THR A 297 -8.31 1.32 3.42
C THR A 297 -7.69 1.97 2.19
N TRP A 298 -8.14 3.16 1.84
CA TRP A 298 -7.68 3.89 0.65
C TRP A 298 -6.88 5.12 1.05
N PHE A 299 -5.58 5.07 0.81
CA PHE A 299 -4.66 6.19 0.96
C PHE A 299 -4.60 7.01 -0.33
N HIS A 300 -4.66 8.32 -0.19
CA HIS A 300 -4.39 9.29 -1.23
C HIS A 300 -3.12 10.05 -0.89
N LEU A 301 -2.12 10.02 -1.77
CA LEU A 301 -0.93 10.88 -1.66
C LEU A 301 -1.18 12.13 -2.51
N VAL A 302 -1.41 13.27 -1.87
CA VAL A 302 -1.76 14.54 -2.54
C VAL A 302 -0.73 15.62 -2.20
N ASP A 303 -0.72 16.69 -2.99
CA ASP A 303 0.17 17.83 -2.78
C ASP A 303 -0.07 18.50 -1.40
N PRO A 304 0.97 19.09 -0.79
CA PRO A 304 0.81 19.95 0.37
C PRO A 304 -0.14 21.11 0.07
N GLY A 305 -1.12 21.33 0.95
CA GLY A 305 -2.11 22.37 0.79
C GLY A 305 -3.35 21.98 -0.03
N THR A 306 -3.45 20.73 -0.52
CA THR A 306 -4.69 20.26 -1.18
C THR A 306 -5.91 20.51 -0.29
N ALA A 307 -6.87 21.25 -0.83
CA ALA A 307 -8.12 21.57 -0.14
C ALA A 307 -9.03 20.34 -0.12
N ILE A 308 -9.48 19.96 1.08
CA ILE A 308 -10.39 18.83 1.29
C ILE A 308 -11.69 19.34 1.89
N THR A 309 -12.74 19.32 1.08
CA THR A 309 -14.10 19.68 1.48
C THR A 309 -14.80 18.43 2.01
N SER A 310 -15.37 18.53 3.21
CA SER A 310 -16.14 17.43 3.82
C SER A 310 -17.41 17.95 4.49
N SER A 311 -18.51 17.21 4.35
CA SER A 311 -19.83 17.53 4.93
C SER A 311 -20.62 16.29 5.30
#